data_AF-A0A2T7P2X3-F1
#
_entry.id   AF-A0A2T7P2X3-F1
#
_cell.length_a   1.000
_cell.length_b   1.000
_cell.length_c   1.000
_cell.angle_alpha   90.00
_cell.angle_beta   90.00
_cell.angle_gamma   90.00
#
_symmetry.space_group_name_H-M   'P 1'
#
loop_
_entity.id
_entity.type
_entity.pdbx_description
1 polymer ?
#
loop_
_entity_poly.entity_id
_entity_poly.type
_entity_poly.pdbx_seq_one_letter_code
_entity_poly.pdbx_strand_id
1 'polypeptide(L)'
;MMTSLTHRVTGVVMQCSVAAISITLLLLPGDFTTYLEMIRNLNLSPIIIYGAKIVLAFPVTYHFLNGIRHLAWDAGMGFELKTLYKTGYFVMGLTALVVSYFVFGL
;
A
#
# COMPACT_ATOMS: atom_id res chain seq x y z
N MET A 1 16.93 4.98 -7.76
CA MET A 1 16.35 6.24 -7.26
C MET A 1 14.83 6.14 -7.09
N MET A 2 14.06 5.85 -8.16
CA MET A 2 12.58 5.81 -8.10
C MET A 2 12.02 4.92 -6.98
N THR A 3 12.56 3.71 -6.77
CA THR A 3 12.08 2.81 -5.71
C THR A 3 12.23 3.37 -4.29
N SER A 4 13.26 4.18 -4.04
CA SER A 4 13.42 4.85 -2.74
C SER A 4 12.41 6.00 -2.56
N LEU A 5 12.16 6.78 -3.62
CA LEU A 5 11.12 7.83 -3.59
C LEU A 5 9.74 7.22 -3.35
N THR A 6 9.37 6.18 -4.10
CA THR A 6 8.10 5.49 -3.93
C THR A 6 7.95 4.97 -2.50
N HIS A 7 9.00 4.41 -1.90
CA HIS A 7 8.94 3.92 -0.51
C HIS A 7 8.63 5.03 0.49
N ARG A 8 9.22 6.22 0.33
CA ARG A 8 8.90 7.38 1.16
C ARG A 8 7.46 7.85 0.96
N VAL A 9 7.04 7.98 -0.30
CA VAL A 9 5.68 8.43 -0.64
C VAL A 9 4.64 7.47 -0.08
N THR A 10 4.81 6.16 -0.25
CA THR A 10 3.86 5.18 0.31
C THR A 10 3.82 5.24 1.83
N GLY A 11 4.97 5.42 2.49
CA GLY A 11 5.04 5.59 3.95
C GLY A 11 4.28 6.82 4.45
N VAL A 12 4.50 7.98 3.84
CA VAL A 12 3.81 9.22 4.18
C VAL A 12 2.30 9.11 3.93
N VAL A 13 1.90 8.62 2.75
CA VAL A 13 0.48 8.45 2.40
C VAL A 13 -0.23 7.55 3.40
N MET A 14 0.38 6.41 3.76
CA MET A 14 -0.21 5.51 4.78
C MET A 14 -0.33 6.19 6.14
N GLN A 15 0.72 6.87 6.60
CA GLN A 15 0.70 7.56 7.89
C GLN A 15 -0.38 8.65 7.94
N CYS A 16 -0.46 9.48 6.90
CA CYS A 16 -1.49 10.50 6.78
C CYS A 16 -2.90 9.88 6.72
N SER A 17 -3.07 8.78 5.99
CA SER A 17 -4.38 8.11 5.85
C SER A 17 -4.86 7.53 7.17
N VAL A 18 -4.00 6.81 7.89
CA VAL A 18 -4.34 6.25 9.21
C VAL A 18 -4.67 7.36 10.19
N ALA A 19 -3.84 8.40 10.28
CA ALA A 19 -4.09 9.53 11.17
C ALA A 19 -5.41 10.25 10.84
N ALA A 20 -5.66 10.53 9.56
CA ALA A 20 -6.88 11.20 9.12
C ALA A 20 -8.14 10.36 9.41
N ILE A 21 -8.12 9.05 9.12
CA ILE A 21 -9.24 8.16 9.42
C ILE A 21 -9.47 8.07 10.93
N SER A 22 -8.42 7.90 11.73
CA SER A 22 -8.54 7.83 13.19
C SER A 22 -9.11 9.12 13.78
N ILE A 23 -8.63 10.28 13.34
CA ILE A 23 -9.15 11.59 13.79
C ILE A 23 -10.60 11.76 13.34
N THR A 24 -10.94 11.39 12.11
CA THR A 24 -12.31 11.50 11.58
C THR A 24 -13.28 10.66 12.41
N LEU A 25 -12.95 9.39 12.68
CA LEU A 25 -13.77 8.49 13.49
C LEU A 25 -13.86 8.91 14.96
N LEU A 26 -12.90 9.68 15.47
CA LEU A 26 -12.94 10.23 16.82
C LEU A 26 -13.86 11.46 16.92
N LEU A 27 -13.89 12.30 15.89
CA LEU A 27 -14.58 13.59 15.91
C LEU A 27 -16.02 13.53 15.39
N LEU A 28 -16.31 12.65 14.44
CA LEU A 28 -17.63 12.55 13.83
C LEU A 28 -18.51 11.50 14.54
N PRO A 29 -19.84 11.69 14.57
CA PRO A 29 -20.76 10.72 15.15
C PRO A 29 -20.84 9.45 14.29
N GLY A 30 -21.03 8.29 14.92
CA GLY A 30 -21.12 7.00 14.23
C GLY A 30 -19.81 6.23 14.25
N ASP A 31 -19.92 4.92 14.06
CA ASP A 31 -18.79 3.99 14.08
C ASP A 31 -18.29 3.69 12.65
N PHE A 32 -17.24 2.88 12.54
CA PHE A 32 -16.71 2.44 11.25
C PHE A 32 -17.79 1.80 10.35
N THR A 33 -18.70 1.02 10.94
CA THR A 33 -19.79 0.34 10.23
C THR A 33 -20.74 1.34 9.57
N THR A 34 -21.10 2.40 10.28
CA THR A 34 -21.97 3.48 9.78
C THR A 34 -21.41 4.09 8.50
N TYR A 35 -20.12 4.45 8.49
CA TYR A 35 -19.47 5.03 7.30
C TYR A 35 -19.29 4.01 6.17
N LEU A 36 -19.02 2.75 6.51
CA LEU A 36 -18.93 1.68 5.51
C LEU A 36 -20.26 1.48 4.79
N GLU A 37 -21.38 1.51 5.51
CA GLU A 37 -22.72 1.43 4.95
C GLU A 37 -23.05 2.64 4.09
N MET A 38 -22.65 3.85 4.50
CA MET A 38 -22.79 5.06 3.66
C MET A 38 -22.08 4.87 2.31
N ILE A 39 -20.85 4.36 2.30
CA ILE A 39 -20.11 4.10 1.05
C ILE A 39 -20.80 3.01 0.21
N ARG A 40 -21.31 1.95 0.84
CA ARG A 40 -22.07 0.89 0.12
C ARG A 40 -23.33 1.46 -0.55
N ASN A 41 -24.04 2.36 0.12
CA ASN A 41 -25.26 2.98 -0.38
C ASN A 41 -25.03 3.96 -1.54
N LEU A 42 -23.78 4.37 -1.81
CA LEU A 42 -23.43 5.12 -3.02
C LEU A 42 -23.57 4.30 -4.30
N ASN A 43 -23.74 2.97 -4.20
CA ASN A 43 -23.91 2.06 -5.35
C ASN A 43 -22.84 2.26 -6.44
N LEU A 44 -21.58 2.45 -6.02
CA LEU A 44 -20.46 2.68 -6.92
C LEU A 44 -20.25 1.47 -7.85
N SER A 45 -19.84 1.75 -9.08
CA SER A 45 -19.55 0.69 -10.05
C SER A 45 -18.42 -0.22 -9.57
N PRO A 46 -18.42 -1.51 -9.95
CA PRO A 46 -17.35 -2.43 -9.56
C PRO A 46 -15.95 -1.93 -9.93
N ILE A 47 -15.81 -1.24 -11.06
CA ILE A 47 -14.54 -0.67 -11.52
C ILE A 47 -13.97 0.32 -10.49
N ILE A 48 -14.82 1.20 -9.94
CA ILE A 48 -14.40 2.17 -8.92
C ILE A 48 -14.00 1.45 -7.64
N ILE A 49 -14.78 0.44 -7.21
CA ILE A 49 -14.48 -0.34 -6.01
C ILE A 49 -13.16 -1.11 -6.14
N TYR A 50 -12.93 -1.81 -7.25
CA TYR A 50 -11.67 -2.52 -7.49
C TYR A 50 -10.49 -1.55 -7.63
N GLY A 51 -10.67 -0.41 -8.30
CA GLY A 51 -9.66 0.63 -8.38
C GLY A 51 -9.27 1.17 -7.00
N ALA A 52 -10.25 1.48 -6.15
CA ALA A 52 -10.00 1.90 -4.78
C ALA A 52 -9.26 0.84 -3.97
N LYS A 53 -9.63 -0.44 -4.10
CA LYS A 53 -8.91 -1.54 -3.44
C LYS A 53 -7.45 -1.63 -3.89
N ILE A 54 -7.14 -1.43 -5.18
CA ILE A 54 -5.74 -1.41 -5.67
C ILE A 54 -4.98 -0.24 -5.05
N VAL A 55 -5.58 0.96 -5.03
CA VAL A 55 -4.96 2.17 -4.45
C VAL A 55 -4.67 1.99 -2.97
N LEU A 56 -5.50 1.26 -2.23
CA LEU A 56 -5.29 0.95 -0.81
C LEU A 56 -4.27 -0.18 -0.60
N ALA A 57 -4.31 -1.24 -1.40
CA ALA A 57 -3.44 -2.40 -1.24
C ALA A 57 -2.00 -2.12 -1.66
N PHE A 58 -1.80 -1.40 -2.77
CA PHE A 58 -0.47 -1.10 -3.32
C PHE A 58 0.51 -0.48 -2.31
N PRO A 59 0.21 0.63 -1.61
CA PRO A 59 1.17 1.26 -0.73
C PRO A 59 1.57 0.35 0.44
N VAL A 60 0.62 -0.41 1.01
CA VAL A 60 0.89 -1.35 2.11
C VAL A 60 1.84 -2.45 1.65
N THR A 61 1.48 -3.14 0.56
CA THR A 61 2.28 -4.25 0.03
C THR A 61 3.66 -3.79 -0.42
N TYR A 62 3.72 -2.71 -1.22
CA TYR A 62 4.98 -2.19 -1.73
C TYR A 62 5.90 -1.72 -0.61
N HIS A 63 5.37 -0.94 0.34
CA HIS A 63 6.17 -0.37 1.42
C HIS A 63 6.74 -1.47 2.31
N PHE A 64 5.94 -2.48 2.65
CA PHE A 64 6.39 -3.63 3.44
C PHE A 64 7.51 -4.41 2.72
N LEU A 65 7.30 -4.81 1.47
CA LEU A 65 8.27 -5.60 0.72
C LEU A 65 9.56 -4.83 0.43
N ASN A 66 9.44 -3.56 0.02
CA ASN A 66 10.61 -2.72 -0.17
C ASN A 66 11.29 -2.39 1.17
N GLY A 67 10.53 -2.32 2.28
CA GLY A 67 11.05 -2.17 3.63
C GLY A 67 11.95 -3.34 4.04
N ILE A 68 11.57 -4.59 3.74
CA ILE A 68 12.44 -5.76 3.94
C ILE A 68 13.76 -5.61 3.15
N ARG A 69 13.67 -5.13 1.90
CA ARG A 69 14.87 -4.84 1.09
C ARG A 69 15.73 -3.73 1.70
N HIS A 70 15.15 -2.71 2.30
CA HIS A 70 15.87 -1.68 3.06
C HIS A 70 16.55 -2.27 4.30
N LEU A 71 15.87 -3.11 5.09
CA LEU A 71 16.48 -3.77 6.25
C LEU A 71 17.65 -4.68 5.85
N ALA A 72 17.57 -5.33 4.68
CA ALA A 72 18.69 -6.09 4.14
C ALA A 72 19.90 -5.19 3.80
N TRP A 73 19.67 -3.96 3.32
CA TRP A 73 20.72 -2.97 3.13
C TRP A 73 21.32 -2.52 4.45
N ASP A 74 20.49 -2.27 5.47
CA ASP A 74 20.97 -1.91 6.81
C ASP A 74 21.83 -3.02 7.44
N ALA A 75 21.57 -4.28 7.07
CA ALA A 75 22.37 -5.44 7.44
C ALA A 75 23.65 -5.65 6.59
N GLY A 76 24.00 -4.74 5.68
CA GLY A 76 25.22 -4.85 4.87
C GLY A 76 25.07 -5.65 3.57
N MET A 77 23.87 -6.08 3.17
CA MET A 77 23.65 -6.97 2.02
C MET A 77 23.19 -6.22 0.77
N GLY A 78 23.47 -6.75 -0.43
CA GLY A 78 22.78 -6.34 -1.66
C GLY A 78 23.15 -4.98 -2.27
N PHE A 79 24.32 -4.44 -1.93
CA PHE A 79 24.83 -3.15 -2.44
C PHE A 79 25.42 -3.21 -3.87
N GLU A 80 25.78 -4.40 -4.35
CA GLU A 80 26.23 -4.55 -5.74
C GLU A 80 25.15 -4.10 -6.73
N LEU A 81 25.55 -3.34 -7.76
CA LEU A 81 24.60 -2.71 -8.69
C LEU A 81 23.65 -3.72 -9.35
N LYS A 82 24.16 -4.89 -9.77
CA LYS A 82 23.35 -5.97 -10.35
C LYS A 82 22.29 -6.46 -9.36
N THR A 83 22.68 -6.69 -8.12
CA THR A 83 21.79 -7.14 -7.04
C THR A 83 20.78 -6.06 -6.66
N LEU A 84 21.19 -4.80 -6.65
CA LEU A 84 20.32 -3.65 -6.37
C LEU A 84 19.18 -3.54 -7.39
N TYR A 85 19.47 -3.72 -8.69
CA TYR A 85 18.43 -3.75 -9.73
C TYR A 85 17.56 -5.01 -9.63
N LYS A 86 18.17 -6.20 -9.49
CA LYS A 86 17.45 -7.47 -9.40
C LYS A 86 16.43 -7.46 -8.26
N THR A 87 16.86 -7.05 -7.06
CA THR A 87 15.97 -6.95 -5.89
C THR A 87 14.90 -5.88 -6.07
N GLY A 88 15.20 -4.78 -6.77
CA GLY A 88 14.21 -3.75 -7.10
C GLY A 88 13.08 -4.27 -8.00
N TYR A 89 13.42 -4.95 -9.10
CA TYR A 89 12.43 -5.57 -9.98
C TYR A 89 11.66 -6.69 -9.29
N PHE A 90 12.34 -7.49 -8.47
CA PHE A 90 11.71 -8.53 -7.67
C PHE A 90 10.63 -7.98 -6.74
N VAL A 91 10.93 -6.91 -5.99
CA VAL A 91 9.95 -6.25 -5.11
C VAL A 91 8.75 -5.72 -5.91
N MET A 92 8.97 -5.12 -7.08
CA MET A 92 7.87 -4.61 -7.92
C MET A 92 6.97 -5.75 -8.44
N GLY A 93 7.57 -6.82 -8.96
CA GLY A 93 6.83 -7.99 -9.44
C GLY A 93 6.03 -8.66 -8.32
N LEU A 94 6.66 -8.87 -7.16
CA LEU A 94 5.99 -9.46 -6.00
C LEU A 94 4.87 -8.56 -5.46
N THR A 95 5.06 -7.24 -5.48
CA THR A 95 4.00 -6.29 -5.13
C THR A 95 2.78 -6.46 -6.04
N ALA A 96 3.00 -6.52 -7.36
CA ALA A 96 1.91 -6.67 -8.33
C ALA A 96 1.15 -7.99 -8.12
N LEU A 97 1.86 -9.10 -7.86
CA LEU A 97 1.25 -10.40 -7.58
C LEU A 97 0.39 -10.37 -6.30
N VAL A 98 0.94 -9.87 -5.20
CA VAL A 98 0.24 -9.83 -3.91
C VAL A 98 -0.97 -8.88 -3.95
N VAL A 99 -0.83 -7.72 -4.59
CA VAL A 99 -1.97 -6.79 -4.78
C VAL A 99 -3.05 -7.46 -5.63
N SER A 100 -2.68 -8.18 -6.69
CA SER A 100 -3.66 -8.89 -7.52
C SER A 100 -4.41 -9.96 -6.72
N TYR A 101 -3.71 -10.75 -5.92
CA TYR A 101 -4.31 -11.74 -5.01
C TYR A 101 -5.27 -11.07 -4.01
N PHE A 102 -4.85 -10.00 -3.33
CA PHE A 102 -5.70 -9.32 -2.35
C PHE A 102 -6.94 -8.64 -2.95
N VAL A 103 -6.83 -8.12 -4.17
CA VAL A 103 -7.92 -7.36 -4.80
C VAL A 103 -8.91 -8.29 -5.50
N PHE A 104 -8.40 -9.31 -6.20
CA PHE A 104 -9.20 -10.17 -7.08
C PHE A 104 -9.39 -11.61 -6.58
N GLY A 105 -8.64 -12.03 -5.56
CA GLY A 105 -8.71 -13.40 -5.02
C GLY A 105 -8.11 -14.47 -5.94
N LEU A 106 -7.21 -14.07 -6.86
CA LEU A 106 -6.50 -14.92 -7.81
C LEU A 106 -5.21 -15.49 -7.23
#